data_AF-A0A0C3J561-F1
#
_entry.id   AF-A0A0C3J561-F1
#
_cell.length_a   1.000
_cell.length_b   1.000
_cell.length_c   1.000
_cell.angle_alpha   90.00
_cell.angle_beta   90.00
_cell.angle_gamma   90.00
#
_symmetry.space_group_name_H-M   'P 1'
#
loop_
_entity.id
_entity.type
_entity.pdbx_description
1 polymer ?
#
loop_
_entity_poly.entity_id
_entity_poly.type
_entity_poly.pdbx_seq_one_letter_code
_entity_poly.pdbx_strand_id
1 'polypeptide(L)'
;LTGSEGVAVVIGFQSREANRCISSNDDLGQVLYNGSFSLEYHELTSPPYKNFTVEVPNTAPDRTALIRVVRVTLVGAGYYLYMEALNTTGNIA
;
A
#
# COMPACT_ATOMS: atom_id res chain seq x y z
N LEU A 1 8.64 -14.08 -20.68
CA LEU A 1 8.33 -14.02 -19.24
C LEU A 1 9.32 -13.07 -18.60
N THR A 2 9.00 -11.78 -18.51
CA THR A 2 9.77 -10.88 -17.64
C THR A 2 9.40 -11.25 -16.21
N GLY A 3 10.31 -11.88 -15.47
CA GLY A 3 10.07 -12.18 -14.05
C GLY A 3 9.89 -10.88 -13.29
N SER A 4 8.86 -10.75 -12.46
CA SER A 4 8.68 -9.57 -11.61
C SER A 4 8.80 -9.98 -10.15
N GLU A 5 9.71 -9.36 -9.42
CA GLU A 5 9.95 -9.64 -8.01
C GLU A 5 9.42 -8.47 -7.17
N GLY A 6 8.48 -8.76 -6.28
CA GLY A 6 8.09 -7.79 -5.26
C GLY A 6 9.26 -7.56 -4.30
N VAL A 7 9.60 -6.31 -4.05
CA VAL A 7 10.74 -5.95 -3.18
C VAL A 7 10.22 -5.39 -1.85
N ALA A 8 9.26 -4.47 -1.90
CA ALA A 8 8.75 -3.80 -0.71
C ALA A 8 7.29 -3.39 -0.87
N VAL A 9 6.59 -3.30 0.26
CA VAL A 9 5.28 -2.66 0.37
C VAL A 9 5.26 -1.72 1.56
N VAL A 10 4.67 -0.54 1.36
CA VAL A 10 4.45 0.47 2.39
C VAL A 10 2.97 0.77 2.44
N ILE A 11 2.37 0.67 3.62
CA ILE A 11 0.96 1.00 3.85
C ILE A 11 0.93 2.26 4.70
N GLY A 12 0.39 3.33 4.12
CA GLY A 12 0.21 4.63 4.74
C GLY A 12 -1.25 4.86 5.10
N PHE A 13 -1.44 5.68 6.12
CA PHE A 13 -2.72 6.09 6.65
C PHE A 13 -2.77 7.60 6.80
N GLN A 14 -3.83 8.21 6.29
CA GLN A 14 -4.08 9.63 6.45
C GLN A 14 -5.53 9.85 6.87
N SER A 15 -5.72 10.52 8.01
CA SER A 15 -7.03 11.04 8.38
C SER A 15 -7.26 12.39 7.71
N ARG A 16 -8.49 12.65 7.27
CA ARG A 16 -8.85 13.91 6.63
C ARG A 16 -9.15 14.98 7.69
N GLU A 17 -8.17 15.81 8.02
CA GLU A 17 -8.43 17.01 8.81
C GLU A 17 -9.04 18.10 7.92
N ALA A 18 -10.26 18.54 8.27
CA ALA A 18 -10.87 19.78 7.78
C ALA A 18 -10.73 20.09 6.27
N ASN A 19 -11.11 19.15 5.40
CA ASN A 19 -11.20 19.28 3.94
C ASN A 19 -9.90 19.22 3.12
N ARG A 20 -8.72 19.01 3.70
CA ARG A 20 -7.48 18.84 2.92
C ARG A 20 -6.92 17.43 3.08
N CYS A 21 -7.20 16.55 2.11
CA CYS A 21 -6.34 15.39 1.89
C CYS A 21 -5.09 15.88 1.18
N ILE A 22 -3.89 15.53 1.65
CA ILE A 22 -2.68 15.84 0.90
C ILE A 22 -2.72 15.01 -0.39
N SER A 23 -2.32 15.61 -1.50
CA SER A 23 -2.32 14.95 -2.80
C SER A 23 -1.59 13.62 -2.73
N SER A 24 -2.12 12.62 -3.41
CA SER A 24 -1.68 11.24 -3.23
C SER A 24 -0.30 10.89 -3.79
N ASN A 25 0.38 11.87 -4.39
CA ASN A 25 1.77 11.73 -4.80
C ASN A 25 2.76 12.38 -3.83
N ASP A 26 2.27 13.20 -2.88
CA ASP A 26 3.15 14.05 -2.08
C ASP A 26 3.39 13.51 -0.66
N ASP A 27 2.42 12.78 -0.07
CA ASP A 27 2.55 12.27 1.29
C ASP A 27 1.73 10.98 1.53
N LEU A 28 2.38 9.96 2.10
CA LEU A 28 1.77 8.70 2.56
C LEU A 28 1.04 8.85 3.91
N GLY A 29 1.25 9.96 4.62
CA GLY A 29 0.75 10.18 5.96
C GLY A 29 1.50 9.30 6.98
N GLN A 30 0.77 8.81 7.98
CA GLN A 30 1.32 7.92 8.99
C GLN A 30 1.55 6.52 8.40
N VAL A 31 2.79 6.06 8.40
CA VAL A 31 3.13 4.70 7.93
C VAL A 31 2.65 3.67 8.96
N LEU A 32 1.72 2.81 8.55
CA LEU A 32 1.23 1.69 9.36
C LEU A 32 2.05 0.42 9.15
N TYR A 33 2.60 0.24 7.94
CA TYR A 33 3.43 -0.91 7.61
C TYR A 33 4.53 -0.50 6.63
N ASN A 34 5.73 -1.02 6.85
CA ASN A 34 6.85 -0.94 5.93
C ASN A 34 7.63 -2.26 6.01
N GLY A 35 7.67 -3.01 4.92
CA GLY A 35 8.34 -4.29 4.91
C GLY A 35 8.49 -4.91 3.53
N SER A 36 9.25 -6.00 3.49
CA SER A 36 9.49 -6.75 2.27
C SER A 36 8.20 -7.40 1.77
N PHE A 37 7.94 -7.26 0.46
CA PHE A 37 6.75 -7.83 -0.18
C PHE A 37 7.14 -8.96 -1.11
N SER A 38 6.95 -10.20 -0.69
CA SER A 38 7.09 -11.37 -1.56
C SER A 38 5.72 -11.93 -1.91
N LEU A 39 5.46 -12.16 -3.18
CA LEU A 39 4.24 -12.82 -3.65
C LEU A 39 4.26 -14.29 -3.23
N GLU A 40 3.20 -14.75 -2.56
CA GLU A 40 3.05 -16.15 -2.15
C GLU A 40 2.07 -16.86 -3.09
N TYR A 41 2.50 -18.01 -3.61
CA TYR A 41 1.66 -18.85 -4.46
C TYR A 41 0.80 -19.74 -3.57
N HIS A 42 -0.49 -19.40 -3.48
CA HIS A 42 -1.46 -20.19 -2.73
C HIS A 42 -2.17 -21.23 -3.61
N GLU A 43 -2.40 -20.93 -4.89
CA GLU A 43 -3.09 -21.81 -5.83
C GLU A 43 -2.41 -21.78 -7.21
N LEU A 44 -2.54 -22.85 -7.99
CA LEU A 44 -1.92 -22.97 -9.32
C LEU A 44 -2.56 -22.08 -10.40
N THR A 45 -3.83 -21.70 -10.22
CA THR A 45 -4.63 -20.97 -11.21
C THR A 45 -4.89 -19.52 -10.84
N SER A 46 -4.66 -19.15 -9.58
CA SER A 46 -4.93 -17.80 -9.09
C SER A 46 -3.65 -16.96 -9.10
N PRO A 47 -3.74 -15.64 -9.35
CA PRO A 47 -2.60 -14.75 -9.19
C PRO A 47 -2.05 -14.87 -7.76
N PRO A 48 -0.72 -14.91 -7.57
CA PRO A 48 -0.16 -14.95 -6.23
C PRO A 48 -0.51 -13.65 -5.49
N TYR A 49 -0.72 -13.76 -4.18
CA TYR A 49 -1.09 -12.62 -3.34
C TYR A 49 -0.47 -12.77 -1.96
N LYS A 50 -0.49 -11.69 -1.17
CA LYS A 50 -0.10 -11.71 0.23
C LYS A 50 -1.01 -10.77 1.00
N ASN A 51 -1.63 -11.27 2.05
CA ASN A 51 -2.55 -10.49 2.88
C ASN A 51 -1.77 -9.70 3.93
N PHE A 52 -2.14 -8.44 4.09
CA PHE A 52 -1.60 -7.55 5.11
C PHE A 52 -2.72 -7.10 6.03
N THR A 53 -2.50 -7.26 7.33
CA THR A 53 -3.37 -6.70 8.37
C THR A 53 -2.63 -5.53 8.98
N VAL A 54 -3.25 -4.35 8.96
CA VAL A 54 -2.73 -3.15 9.59
C VAL A 54 -3.75 -2.62 10.59
N GLU A 55 -3.27 -2.11 11.70
CA GLU A 55 -4.11 -1.50 12.73
C GLU A 55 -4.18 0.00 12.51
N VAL A 56 -5.40 0.55 12.55
CA VAL A 56 -5.60 1.99 12.50
C VAL A 56 -5.24 2.55 13.88
N PRO A 57 -4.45 3.64 13.96
CA PRO A 57 -4.07 4.23 15.24
C PRO A 57 -5.31 4.71 16.01
N ASN A 58 -5.36 4.47 17.33
CA ASN A 58 -6.46 4.95 18.19
C ASN A 58 -6.57 6.49 18.24
N THR A 59 -5.54 7.21 17.78
CA THR A 59 -5.53 8.67 17.65
C THR A 59 -6.20 9.15 16.36
N ALA A 60 -6.62 8.24 15.48
CA ALA A 60 -7.32 8.57 14.26
C ALA A 60 -8.71 9.16 14.61
N PRO A 61 -9.06 10.34 14.08
CA PRO A 61 -10.40 10.87 14.26
C PRO A 61 -11.43 9.99 13.54
N ASP A 62 -12.61 9.83 14.14
CA ASP A 62 -13.79 9.11 13.59
C ASP A 62 -14.36 9.83 12.36
N ARG A 63 -13.64 9.72 11.25
CA ARG A 63 -13.91 10.42 9.99
C ARG A 63 -13.45 9.57 8.81
N THR A 64 -13.67 10.11 7.62
CA THR A 64 -13.12 9.53 6.39
C THR A 64 -11.59 9.53 6.46
N ALA A 65 -11.03 8.34 6.30
CA ALA A 65 -9.60 8.11 6.20
C ALA A 65 -9.22 7.56 4.83
N LEU A 66 -8.00 7.85 4.45
CA LEU A 66 -7.34 7.36 3.26
C LEU A 66 -6.30 6.32 3.68
N ILE A 67 -6.44 5.11 3.15
CA ILE A 67 -5.40 4.08 3.21
C ILE A 67 -4.71 4.08 1.86
N ARG A 68 -3.39 4.22 1.86
CA ARG A 68 -2.56 4.12 0.67
C ARG A 68 -1.65 2.92 0.77
N VAL A 69 -1.56 2.14 -0.30
CA VAL A 69 -0.65 1.02 -0.42
C VAL A 69 0.31 1.32 -1.56
N VAL A 70 1.59 1.47 -1.25
CA VAL A 70 2.65 1.60 -2.26
C VAL A 70 3.39 0.28 -2.33
N ARG A 71 3.40 -0.35 -3.51
CA ARG A 71 4.21 -1.53 -3.78
C ARG A 71 5.35 -1.20 -4.74
N VAL A 72 6.50 -1.78 -4.46
CA VAL A 72 7.70 -1.67 -5.25
C VAL A 72 8.03 -3.04 -5.81
N THR A 73 8.04 -3.14 -7.13
CA THR A 73 8.29 -4.36 -7.88
C THR A 73 9.49 -4.14 -8.79
N LEU A 74 10.46 -5.05 -8.74
CA LEU A 74 11.55 -5.12 -9.69
C LEU A 74 11.08 -5.91 -10.91
N VAL A 75 11.09 -5.28 -12.10
CA VAL A 75 10.70 -5.99 -13.33
C VAL A 75 11.94 -6.46 -14.10
N GLY A 76 12.03 -7.78 -14.26
CA GLY A 76 13.14 -8.51 -14.84
C GLY A 76 13.13 -8.53 -16.35
N ALA A 77 13.87 -7.58 -16.91
CA ALA A 77 14.72 -7.63 -18.11
C ALA A 77 15.54 -6.32 -18.24
N GLY A 78 15.20 -5.27 -17.48
CA GLY A 78 15.84 -3.95 -17.54
C GLY A 78 16.20 -3.31 -16.19
N TYR A 79 16.24 -4.05 -15.08
CA TYR A 79 16.60 -3.55 -13.73
C TYR A 79 15.88 -2.25 -13.32
N TYR A 80 14.62 -2.08 -13.74
CA TYR A 80 13.86 -0.90 -13.37
C TYR A 80 12.96 -1.20 -12.18
N LEU A 81 12.95 -0.26 -11.23
CA LEU A 81 11.97 -0.25 -10.15
C LEU A 81 10.64 0.24 -10.71
N TYR A 82 9.61 -0.58 -10.58
CA TYR A 82 8.24 -0.17 -10.81
C TYR A 82 7.57 0.09 -9.47
N MET A 83 7.07 1.31 -9.29
CA MET A 83 6.33 1.70 -8.10
C MET A 83 4.87 1.90 -8.47
N GLU A 84 3.98 1.33 -7.68
CA GLU A 84 2.55 1.51 -7.86
C GLU A 84 1.90 1.91 -6.53
N ALA A 85 1.09 2.95 -6.57
CA ALA A 85 0.34 3.46 -5.44
C ALA A 85 -1.15 3.19 -5.64
N LEU A 86 -1.77 2.50 -4.69
CA LEU A 86 -3.19 2.25 -4.64
C LEU A 86 -3.82 3.06 -3.50
N ASN A 87 -4.90 3.78 -3.78
CA ASN A 87 -5.60 4.61 -2.81
C ASN A 87 -7.00 4.06 -2.56
N THR A 88 -7.33 3.84 -1.29
CA THR A 88 -8.66 3.44 -0.84
C THR A 88 -9.14 4.41 0.23
N THR A 89 -10.35 4.93 0.07
CA THR A 89 -11.05 5.71 1.10
C THR A 89 -12.01 4.82 1.88
N GLY A 90 -12.01 4.95 3.20
CA GLY A 90 -12.98 4.30 4.09
C GLY A 90 -13.44 5.27 5.18
N ASN A 91 -14.60 5.01 5.77
CA ASN A 91 -15.05 5.74 6.95
C ASN A 91 -14.65 4.95 8.20
N ILE A 92 -13.97 5.60 9.14
CA ILE A 92 -13.68 5.04 10.46
C ILE A 92 -14.88 5.37 11.36
N ALA A 93 -15.41 4.37 12.04
CA ALA A 93 -16.58 4.46 12.92
C ALA A 93 -16.29 3.75 14.26
#